data_AF-A0A944EK85-F1
#
_entry.id   AF-A0A944EK85-F1
#
_cell.length_a   1.000
_cell.length_b   1.000
_cell.length_c   1.000
_cell.angle_alpha   90.00
_cell.angle_beta   90.00
_cell.angle_gamma   90.00
#
_symmetry.space_group_name_H-M   'P 1'
#
loop_
_entity.id
_entity.type
_entity.pdbx_description
1 polymer ?
#
loop_
_entity_poly.entity_id
_entity_poly.type
_entity_poly.pdbx_seq_one_letter_code
_entity_poly.pdbx_strand_id
1 'polypeptide(L)'
;MPFPLEEEWQWEYDYYDHDEHSPLLHSIYRHGSILLGSSRDCEFWILIVTGPQRGRVWWLGDGCVAPFVDAGAEAEPEVDFVAWLQDWQADRGWWCQQ
;
A
#
# COMPACT_ATOMS: atom_id res chain seq x y z
N MET A 1 0.55 -11.97 13.28
CA MET A 1 -0.62 -11.18 12.85
C MET A 1 -0.53 -11.04 11.35
N PRO A 2 -1.58 -11.34 10.57
CA PRO A 2 -1.60 -11.05 9.14
C PRO A 2 -1.71 -9.53 8.90
N PHE A 3 -1.29 -9.08 7.72
CA PHE A 3 -1.67 -7.75 7.21
C PHE A 3 -3.19 -7.73 6.96
N PRO A 4 -3.91 -6.64 7.29
CA PRO A 4 -5.37 -6.67 7.38
C PRO A 4 -6.10 -6.54 6.04
N LEU A 5 -5.41 -6.22 4.93
CA LEU A 5 -6.04 -6.01 3.63
C LEU A 5 -5.62 -7.07 2.62
N GLU A 6 -6.53 -7.42 1.72
CA GLU A 6 -6.28 -8.33 0.60
C GLU A 6 -6.53 -7.66 -0.77
N GLU A 7 -7.26 -6.54 -0.79
CA GLU A 7 -7.60 -5.73 -1.96
C GLU A 7 -7.50 -4.24 -1.63
N GLU A 8 -7.60 -3.40 -2.67
CA GLU A 8 -7.65 -1.94 -2.52
C GLU A 8 -8.80 -1.52 -1.58
N TRP A 9 -8.53 -0.53 -0.74
CA TRP A 9 -9.55 0.05 0.12
C TRP A 9 -9.53 1.58 0.05
N GLN A 10 -10.65 2.19 -0.29
CA GLN A 10 -10.86 3.64 -0.30
C GLN A 10 -11.75 4.03 0.88
N TRP A 11 -11.32 5.00 1.70
CA TRP A 11 -12.04 5.42 2.91
C TRP A 11 -12.45 6.90 2.90
N GLU A 12 -11.98 7.72 1.95
CA GLU A 12 -12.41 9.13 1.85
C GLU A 12 -13.58 9.35 0.88
N TYR A 13 -13.83 8.41 -0.04
CA TYR A 13 -14.80 8.61 -1.12
C TYR A 13 -16.21 8.06 -0.84
N ASP A 14 -16.36 7.11 0.09
CA ASP A 14 -17.66 6.55 0.47
C ASP A 14 -17.85 6.62 1.99
N TYR A 15 -18.65 7.58 2.45
CA TYR A 15 -19.17 7.69 3.82
C TYR A 15 -18.12 7.64 4.94
N TYR A 16 -17.58 8.82 5.29
CA TYR A 16 -16.64 9.01 6.40
C TYR A 16 -17.29 8.72 7.77
N ASP A 17 -17.38 7.45 8.16
CA ASP A 17 -17.57 7.04 9.56
C ASP A 17 -16.18 6.79 10.18
N HIS A 18 -15.70 7.80 10.91
CA HIS A 18 -14.41 7.76 11.59
C HIS A 18 -14.31 6.58 12.57
N ASP A 19 -15.39 6.21 13.24
CA ASP A 19 -15.37 5.19 14.28
C ASP A 19 -15.27 3.77 13.67
N GLU A 20 -15.78 3.59 12.46
CA GLU A 20 -15.67 2.33 11.71
C GLU A 20 -14.27 2.13 11.11
N HIS A 21 -13.65 3.18 10.58
CA HIS A 21 -12.42 3.06 9.79
C HIS A 21 -11.13 3.26 10.60
N SER A 22 -11.18 4.02 11.70
CA SER A 22 -10.01 4.27 12.55
C SER A 22 -9.33 2.99 13.07
N PRO A 23 -10.06 1.94 13.48
CA PRO A 23 -9.43 0.67 13.89
C PRO A 23 -8.66 -0.03 12.76
N LEU A 24 -9.20 -0.04 11.53
CA LEU A 24 -8.57 -0.69 10.39
C LEU A 24 -7.32 0.08 9.94
N LEU A 25 -7.42 1.41 9.83
CA LEU A 25 -6.27 2.29 9.58
C LEU A 25 -5.17 2.10 10.63
N HIS A 26 -5.53 2.09 11.91
CA HIS A 26 -4.58 1.81 12.99
C HIS A 26 -3.87 0.46 12.82
N SER A 27 -4.60 -0.56 12.38
CA SER A 27 -4.05 -1.90 12.14
C SER A 27 -3.03 -1.91 10.99
N ILE A 28 -3.33 -1.23 9.88
CA ILE A 28 -2.44 -1.11 8.71
C ILE A 28 -1.08 -0.50 9.10
N TYR A 29 -1.10 0.53 9.95
CA TYR A 29 0.12 1.19 10.43
C TYR A 29 0.92 0.37 11.46
N ARG A 30 0.28 -0.58 12.14
CA ARG A 30 0.88 -1.27 13.30
C ARG A 30 1.34 -2.69 12.99
N HIS A 31 0.77 -3.34 11.99
CA HIS A 31 0.88 -4.78 11.83
C HIS A 31 1.31 -5.18 10.43
N GLY A 32 2.38 -5.99 10.38
CA GLY A 32 2.69 -6.78 9.21
C GLY A 32 3.26 -6.03 8.03
N SER A 33 3.67 -4.77 8.21
CA SER A 33 4.21 -3.90 7.18
C SER A 33 5.50 -3.20 7.63
N ILE A 34 6.33 -2.80 6.66
CA ILE A 34 7.52 -1.96 6.85
C ILE A 34 7.36 -0.71 5.98
N LEU A 35 7.58 0.48 6.54
CA LEU A 35 7.60 1.73 5.77
C LEU A 35 8.85 1.78 4.87
N LEU A 36 8.64 1.89 3.56
CA LEU A 36 9.71 1.96 2.56
C LEU A 36 10.15 3.41 2.29
N GLY A 37 9.20 4.35 2.27
CA GLY A 37 9.46 5.74 1.94
C GLY A 37 8.17 6.54 1.72
N SER A 38 8.34 7.82 1.41
CA SER A 38 7.24 8.75 1.11
C SER A 38 7.45 9.38 -0.27
N SER A 39 6.44 9.33 -1.14
CA SER A 39 6.46 9.90 -2.49
C SER A 39 6.08 11.38 -2.52
N ARG A 40 5.15 11.81 -1.66
CA ARG A 40 4.61 13.19 -1.56
C ARG A 40 4.17 13.49 -0.13
N ASP A 41 3.76 14.74 0.11
CA ASP A 41 3.14 15.14 1.38
C ASP A 41 1.98 14.19 1.72
N CYS A 42 2.14 13.45 2.82
CA CYS A 42 1.19 12.46 3.35
C CYS A 42 0.96 11.19 2.49
N GLU A 43 1.85 10.88 1.54
CA GLU A 43 1.83 9.62 0.81
C GLU A 43 2.99 8.71 1.20
N PHE A 44 2.72 7.42 1.36
CA PHE A 44 3.69 6.45 1.87
C PHE A 44 3.64 5.14 1.08
N TRP A 45 4.79 4.49 1.00
CA TRP A 45 4.93 3.14 0.47
C TRP A 45 5.25 2.17 1.60
N ILE A 46 4.55 1.04 1.66
CA ILE A 46 4.79 -0.01 2.65
C ILE A 46 5.05 -1.36 1.98
N LEU A 47 5.95 -2.15 2.56
CA LEU A 47 6.21 -3.54 2.20
C LEU A 47 5.50 -4.46 3.19
N ILE A 48 4.69 -5.37 2.70
CA ILE A 48 4.02 -6.35 3.55
C ILE A 48 4.97 -7.50 3.89
N VAL A 49 5.11 -7.83 5.17
CA VAL A 49 6.07 -8.82 5.67
C VAL A 49 5.44 -10.03 6.34
N THR A 50 4.11 -10.04 6.50
CA THR A 50 3.36 -11.14 7.13
C THR A 50 2.07 -11.47 6.39
N GLY A 51 1.63 -12.72 6.49
CA GLY A 51 0.35 -13.17 5.93
C GLY A 51 0.40 -13.40 4.42
N PRO A 52 -0.77 -13.61 3.77
CA PRO A 52 -0.87 -13.95 2.35
C PRO A 52 -0.30 -12.90 1.40
N GLN A 53 -0.34 -11.63 1.81
CA GLN A 53 0.14 -10.49 1.02
C GLN A 53 1.66 -10.26 1.17
N ARG A 54 2.39 -11.10 1.93
CA ARG A 54 3.83 -10.94 2.17
C ARG A 54 4.61 -10.83 0.85
N GLY A 55 5.47 -9.82 0.76
CA GLY A 55 6.28 -9.50 -0.42
C GLY A 55 5.70 -8.36 -1.26
N ARG A 56 4.39 -8.09 -1.14
CA ARG A 56 3.73 -7.04 -1.90
C ARG A 56 4.01 -5.65 -1.36
N VAL A 57 4.05 -4.68 -2.27
CA VAL A 57 4.21 -3.26 -1.98
C VAL A 57 2.88 -2.56 -2.16
N TRP A 58 2.53 -1.72 -1.19
CA TRP A 58 1.28 -0.98 -1.17
C TRP A 58 1.57 0.52 -1.01
N TRP A 59 0.79 1.32 -1.71
CA TRP A 59 0.72 2.76 -1.56
C TRP A 59 -0.40 3.13 -0.59
N LEU A 60 -0.12 4.09 0.29
CA LEU A 60 -1.07 4.71 1.19
C LEU A 60 -1.06 6.21 0.92
N GLY A 61 -2.19 6.76 0.53
CA GLY A 61 -2.31 8.18 0.21
C GLY A 61 -3.71 8.50 -0.29
N ASP A 62 -4.03 9.79 -0.37
CA ASP A 62 -5.27 10.29 -0.98
C ASP A 62 -6.55 9.56 -0.55
N GLY A 63 -6.64 9.25 0.75
CA GLY A 63 -7.80 8.57 1.30
C GLY A 63 -7.99 7.11 0.87
N CYS A 64 -6.93 6.46 0.37
CA CYS A 64 -6.96 5.06 0.01
C CYS A 64 -5.63 4.33 0.26
N VAL A 65 -5.71 3.01 0.13
CA VAL A 65 -4.60 2.09 0.22
C VAL A 65 -4.74 1.09 -0.91
N ALA A 66 -3.74 1.07 -1.79
CA ALA A 66 -3.77 0.32 -3.03
C ALA A 66 -2.45 -0.43 -3.25
N PRO A 67 -2.45 -1.62 -3.87
CA PRO A 67 -1.21 -2.30 -4.25
C PRO A 67 -0.44 -1.53 -5.34
N PHE A 68 0.89 -1.65 -5.37
CA PHE A 68 1.78 -1.00 -6.36
C PHE A 68 1.41 -1.34 -7.81
N VAL A 69 1.07 -2.60 -8.06
CA VAL A 69 0.52 -3.05 -9.35
C VAL A 69 -0.94 -3.39 -9.16
N ASP A 70 -1.80 -2.92 -10.07
CA ASP A 70 -3.14 -3.49 -10.34
C ASP A 70 -2.96 -4.89 -10.94
N ALA A 71 -2.37 -5.77 -10.14
CA ALA A 71 -2.17 -7.14 -10.47
C ALA A 71 -3.52 -7.81 -10.28
N GLY A 72 -4.31 -7.83 -11.35
CA GLY A 72 -5.20 -8.97 -11.57
C GLY A 72 -4.44 -10.23 -11.16
N ALA A 73 -5.05 -11.03 -10.29
CA ALA A 73 -4.58 -12.08 -9.36
C ALA A 73 -3.28 -12.91 -9.62
N GLU A 74 -2.53 -12.68 -10.69
CA GLU A 74 -1.45 -13.52 -11.21
C GLU A 74 -0.02 -12.94 -11.04
N ALA A 75 0.17 -11.72 -10.52
CA ALA A 75 1.52 -11.25 -10.22
C ALA A 75 2.06 -11.90 -8.93
N GLU A 76 3.20 -12.59 -9.05
CA GLU A 76 3.90 -13.23 -7.95
C GLU A 76 4.37 -12.18 -6.92
N PRO A 77 4.10 -12.36 -5.61
CA PRO A 77 4.39 -11.37 -4.56
C PRO A 77 5.85 -10.91 -4.49
N GLU A 78 6.81 -11.76 -4.86
CA GLU A 78 8.25 -11.44 -4.81
C GLU A 78 8.71 -10.51 -5.95
N VAL A 79 7.96 -10.45 -7.05
CA VAL A 79 8.27 -9.57 -8.19
C VAL A 79 7.94 -8.11 -7.87
N ASP A 80 7.01 -7.89 -6.93
CA ASP A 80 6.41 -6.60 -6.63
C ASP A 80 7.42 -5.61 -6.01
N PHE A 81 8.17 -6.03 -4.99
CA PHE A 81 9.17 -5.16 -4.35
C PHE A 81 10.31 -4.76 -5.27
N VAL A 82 10.82 -5.69 -6.08
CA VAL A 82 11.93 -5.41 -7.00
C VAL A 82 11.47 -4.47 -8.12
N ALA A 83 10.27 -4.69 -8.67
CA ALA A 83 9.68 -3.81 -9.66
C ALA A 83 9.47 -2.39 -9.09
N TRP A 84 8.88 -2.29 -7.89
CA TRP A 84 8.73 -1.02 -7.19
C TRP A 84 10.06 -0.31 -7.00
N LEU A 85 11.10 -1.02 -6.53
CA LEU A 85 12.41 -0.42 -6.29
C LEU A 85 13.05 0.10 -7.58
N GLN A 86 12.91 -0.63 -8.69
CA GLN A 86 13.44 -0.23 -9.99
C GLN A 86 12.76 1.02 -10.55
N ASP A 87 11.44 1.14 -10.34
CA ASP A 87 10.65 2.29 -10.74
C ASP A 87 10.90 3.50 -9.84
N TRP A 88 10.97 3.27 -8.53
CA TRP A 88 11.38 4.26 -7.54
C TRP A 88 12.75 4.88 -7.86
N GLN A 89 13.77 4.05 -8.10
CA GLN A 89 15.12 4.54 -8.40
C GLN A 89 15.24 5.30 -9.71
N ALA A 90 14.30 5.10 -10.62
CA ALA A 90 14.31 5.73 -11.93
C ALA A 90 13.31 6.89 -12.06
N ASP A 91 12.68 7.30 -10.96
CA ASP A 91 11.59 8.28 -10.94
C ASP A 91 10.50 7.96 -11.97
N ARG A 92 10.18 6.66 -12.13
CA ARG A 92 9.12 6.17 -13.00
C ARG A 92 7.92 5.78 -12.16
N GLY A 93 6.76 6.34 -12.49
CA GLY A 93 5.52 6.05 -11.79
C GLY A 93 4.56 7.22 -11.89
N TRP A 94 3.27 6.95 -11.73
CA TRP A 94 2.27 8.00 -11.68
C TRP A 94 2.48 8.90 -10.44
N TRP A 95 3.04 8.36 -9.35
CA TRP A 95 3.39 9.11 -8.14
C TRP A 95 4.56 10.09 -8.34
N CYS A 96 5.39 9.92 -9.37
CA CYS A 96 6.56 10.76 -9.65
C CYS A 96 6.27 12.05 -10.45
N GLN A 97 5.10 12.18 -11.11
CA GLN A 97 4.80 13.33 -11.98
C GLN A 97 4.38 14.58 -11.19
N GLN A 98 5.20 15.64 -11.25
CA GLN A 98 4.92 16.98 -10.70
C GLN A 98 3.81 17.72 -11.46
#